data_AF-A0A7C4T4K8-F1
#
_entry.id   AF-A0A7C4T4K8-F1
#
_cell.length_a   1.000
_cell.length_b   1.000
_cell.length_c   1.000
_cell.angle_alpha   90.00
_cell.angle_beta   90.00
_cell.angle_gamma   90.00
#
_symmetry.space_group_name_H-M   'P 1'
#
loop_
_entity.id
_entity.type
_entity.pdbx_description
1 polymer ?
#
loop_
_entity_poly.entity_id
_entity_poly.type
_entity_poly.pdbx_seq_one_letter_code
_entity_poly.pdbx_strand_id
1 'polypeptide(L)'
;MILVPENQGLYESRYEHDACGIGAVVNINGRRDHAILEYGKQVLLNLHHRGAASADDITGDGAGILFQIPHDFFADVCKTQGIELSHPGTYGVGMVFGSKDPQLRARCDAILERAIEHYGMKVLGWRDVPYKNDCLGPIALQAEPSIKQLFVDGKAYRDEALECRLFMARKRAEKQVAALGRQGDDFYVSTLSCRTICYKGMFMAWQLFAYYPDLSDERMTSALAIVHQRYSTNTFPNWKLAHPFRCIAHNGEINTLSGNRNCMRMREQNLKSPILGEDLSDLIPVLTPGASDSANFDEMLELLVRAGRSMPHAMMMLIPEAFGARYHISTDKRAFYEYHSSIMEPWDGPAAVAFTDGRKVGAMLDRNGLRPARYYITRRGKIVMASEVGVLDIDPIEILEKGRLAPGKMLLVDTEKKRVLKDNEIKALVARHKPYRHWLEQNKIELKGLLQVQS
;
A
#
# COMPACT_ATOMS: atom_id res chain seq x y z
N MET A 1 9.27 10.85 -21.01
CA MET A 1 9.26 9.51 -21.65
C MET A 1 9.78 8.52 -20.62
N ILE A 2 8.89 7.78 -19.98
CA ILE A 2 9.28 6.69 -19.06
C ILE A 2 9.71 5.51 -19.94
N LEU A 3 11.00 5.20 -19.93
CA LEU A 3 11.60 4.09 -20.66
C LEU A 3 11.62 2.86 -19.74
N VAL A 4 10.49 2.16 -19.60
CA VAL A 4 10.58 0.73 -19.30
C VAL A 4 10.89 0.05 -20.64
N PRO A 5 12.06 -0.59 -20.81
CA PRO A 5 12.36 -1.24 -22.08
C PRO A 5 11.37 -2.36 -22.32
N GLU A 6 10.97 -2.53 -23.59
CA GLU A 6 10.37 -3.78 -24.01
C GLU A 6 11.38 -4.92 -23.78
N ASN A 7 10.87 -6.15 -23.58
CA ASN A 7 11.74 -7.31 -23.43
C ASN A 7 12.67 -7.39 -24.67
N GLN A 8 13.98 -7.28 -24.45
CA GLN A 8 14.97 -7.20 -25.52
C GLN A 8 16.22 -8.00 -25.16
N GLY A 9 16.68 -8.85 -26.08
CA GLY A 9 17.83 -9.72 -25.83
C GLY A 9 17.61 -10.66 -24.63
N LEU A 10 18.50 -10.59 -23.64
CA LEU A 10 18.40 -11.35 -22.38
C LEU A 10 17.61 -10.62 -21.27
N TYR A 11 17.19 -9.38 -21.51
CA TYR A 11 16.40 -8.62 -20.54
C TYR A 11 14.93 -8.99 -20.65
N GLU A 12 14.38 -9.51 -19.56
CA GLU A 12 12.95 -9.72 -19.39
C GLU A 12 12.48 -9.13 -18.06
N SER A 13 11.52 -8.21 -18.11
CA SER A 13 10.95 -7.53 -16.94
C SER A 13 10.41 -8.46 -15.84
N ARG A 14 10.13 -9.73 -16.18
CA ARG A 14 9.64 -10.73 -15.22
C ARG A 14 10.70 -11.27 -14.25
N TYR A 15 11.99 -11.00 -14.48
CA TYR A 15 13.09 -11.43 -13.61
C TYR A 15 13.65 -10.30 -12.74
N GLU A 16 12.92 -9.20 -12.60
CA GLU A 16 13.33 -8.11 -11.70
C GLU A 16 13.15 -8.51 -10.23
N HIS A 17 14.16 -8.23 -9.41
CA HIS A 17 14.16 -8.56 -7.98
C HIS A 17 14.42 -7.30 -7.14
N ASP A 18 13.70 -7.19 -6.02
CA ASP A 18 13.87 -6.07 -5.09
C ASP A 18 14.31 -6.54 -3.68
N ALA A 19 15.21 -5.77 -3.05
CA ALA A 19 15.72 -6.05 -1.70
C ALA A 19 15.61 -4.81 -0.80
N CYS A 20 14.46 -4.62 -0.16
CA CYS A 20 14.11 -3.30 0.39
C CYS A 20 14.38 -3.13 1.89
N GLY A 21 14.34 -1.87 2.35
CA GLY A 21 14.14 -1.52 3.76
C GLY A 21 12.69 -1.12 3.99
N ILE A 22 12.03 -1.68 5.01
CA ILE A 22 10.66 -1.28 5.41
C ILE A 22 10.63 -0.84 6.86
N GLY A 23 9.79 0.14 7.15
CA GLY A 23 9.58 0.66 8.49
C GLY A 23 8.16 1.18 8.69
N ALA A 24 7.69 1.15 9.94
CA ALA A 24 6.46 1.80 10.36
C ALA A 24 6.62 2.32 11.78
N VAL A 25 6.19 3.56 12.02
CA VAL A 25 6.18 4.21 13.33
C VAL A 25 4.75 4.57 13.67
N VAL A 26 4.28 4.20 14.85
CA VAL A 26 2.89 4.41 15.25
C VAL A 26 2.80 4.87 16.70
N ASN A 27 1.99 5.89 16.95
CA ASN A 27 1.50 6.24 18.27
C ASN A 27 0.28 5.36 18.59
N ILE A 28 0.43 4.43 19.53
CA ILE A 28 -0.61 3.47 19.91
C ILE A 28 -1.87 4.20 20.38
N ASN A 29 -1.74 5.35 21.03
CA ASN A 29 -2.86 6.11 21.56
C ASN A 29 -3.62 6.93 20.50
N GLY A 30 -3.18 6.90 19.24
CA GLY A 30 -3.79 7.64 18.14
C GLY A 30 -3.53 9.15 18.18
N ARG A 31 -2.65 9.63 19.06
CA ARG A 31 -2.24 11.04 19.08
C ARG A 31 -1.45 11.34 17.81
N ARG A 32 -1.91 12.35 17.07
CA ARG A 32 -1.22 12.88 15.90
C ARG A 32 -0.15 13.86 16.34
N ASP A 33 1.05 13.69 15.79
CA ASP A 33 2.20 14.54 16.10
C ASP A 33 3.15 14.55 14.90
N HIS A 34 3.81 15.67 14.64
CA HIS A 34 4.81 15.78 13.59
C HIS A 34 6.02 14.88 13.87
N ALA A 35 6.31 14.61 15.15
CA ALA A 35 7.37 13.71 15.55
C ALA A 35 7.26 12.32 14.89
N ILE A 36 6.06 11.84 14.55
CA ILE A 36 5.86 10.57 13.85
C ILE A 36 6.50 10.60 12.45
N LEU A 37 6.44 11.73 11.74
CA LEU A 37 7.10 11.88 10.44
C LEU A 37 8.62 11.98 10.59
N GLU A 38 9.12 12.72 11.58
CA GLU A 38 10.56 12.78 11.86
C GLU A 38 11.14 11.41 12.29
N TYR A 39 10.39 10.61 13.03
CA TYR A 39 10.79 9.22 13.28
C TYR A 39 10.76 8.38 12.00
N GLY A 40 9.77 8.57 11.12
CA GLY A 40 9.74 7.94 9.80
C GLY A 40 10.98 8.28 8.96
N LYS A 41 11.34 9.56 8.92
CA LYS A 41 12.59 10.05 8.29
C LYS A 41 13.82 9.38 8.86
N GLN A 42 13.96 9.33 10.19
CA GLN A 42 15.11 8.71 10.82
C GLN A 42 15.20 7.20 10.52
N VAL A 43 14.05 6.50 10.47
CA VAL A 43 14.00 5.10 10.04
C VAL A 43 14.47 4.95 8.59
N LEU A 44 14.06 5.83 7.67
CA LEU A 44 14.56 5.80 6.29
C LEU A 44 16.07 6.00 6.22
N LEU A 45 16.60 7.01 6.92
CA LEU A 45 18.03 7.30 6.98
C LEU A 45 18.82 6.09 7.48
N ASN A 46 18.34 5.44 8.53
CA ASN A 46 18.99 4.27 9.13
C ASN A 46 18.80 2.98 8.33
N LEU A 47 17.95 2.99 7.31
CA LEU A 47 17.78 1.89 6.35
C LEU A 47 18.45 2.19 5.00
N HIS A 48 19.20 3.30 4.88
CA HIS A 48 19.82 3.72 3.64
C HIS A 48 20.79 2.67 3.07
N HIS A 49 21.49 1.92 3.93
CA HIS A 49 22.36 0.81 3.52
C HIS A 49 21.62 -0.38 2.86
N ARG A 50 20.29 -0.39 2.90
CA ARG A 50 19.44 -1.33 2.16
C ARG A 50 18.86 -0.75 0.87
N GLY A 51 19.25 0.47 0.49
CA GLY A 51 18.92 1.05 -0.81
C GLY A 51 20.07 0.89 -1.80
N ALA A 52 19.76 1.01 -3.08
CA ALA A 52 20.77 1.13 -4.14
C ALA A 52 20.81 2.56 -4.67
N ALA A 53 22.00 2.96 -5.10
CA ALA A 53 22.19 4.09 -6.00
C ALA A 53 22.16 3.57 -7.45
N SER A 54 21.64 4.38 -8.36
CA SER A 54 21.78 4.17 -9.80
C SER A 54 23.22 4.49 -10.25
N ALA A 55 23.47 4.42 -11.56
CA ALA A 55 24.78 4.62 -12.16
C ALA A 55 25.40 6.01 -11.93
N ASP A 56 24.64 6.98 -11.42
CA ASP A 56 25.09 8.33 -11.10
C ASP A 56 25.39 8.55 -9.60
N ASP A 57 25.38 7.49 -8.78
CA ASP A 57 25.62 7.47 -7.32
C ASP A 57 24.68 8.34 -6.47
N ILE A 58 23.77 9.11 -7.08
CA ILE A 58 22.88 10.07 -6.42
C ILE A 58 21.39 9.77 -6.64
N THR A 59 21.04 9.10 -7.74
CA THR A 59 19.66 8.66 -7.99
C THR A 59 19.39 7.40 -7.19
N GLY A 60 18.45 7.45 -6.25
CA GLY A 60 17.97 6.25 -5.55
C GLY A 60 16.82 5.57 -6.29
N ASP A 61 16.71 4.24 -6.14
CA ASP A 61 15.67 3.44 -6.81
C ASP A 61 14.24 3.73 -6.34
N GLY A 62 14.10 4.40 -5.20
CA GLY A 62 12.84 4.90 -4.71
C GLY A 62 12.76 4.97 -3.19
N ALA A 63 12.23 6.06 -2.67
CA ALA A 63 11.89 6.22 -1.26
C ALA A 63 10.51 6.85 -1.12
N GLY A 64 9.86 6.59 0.00
CA GLY A 64 8.60 7.25 0.30
C GLY A 64 8.12 7.04 1.73
N ILE A 65 7.12 7.85 2.06
CA ILE A 65 6.42 7.87 3.33
C ILE A 65 4.91 7.97 3.08
N LEU A 66 4.15 7.07 3.70
CA LEU A 66 2.69 7.07 3.72
C LEU A 66 2.21 7.31 5.16
N PHE A 67 1.32 8.26 5.34
CA PHE A 67 0.83 8.69 6.65
C PHE A 67 -0.61 9.20 6.55
N GLN A 68 -1.19 9.59 7.68
CA GLN A 68 -2.55 10.13 7.70
C GLN A 68 -2.60 11.53 7.10
N ILE A 69 -3.73 11.86 6.47
CA ILE A 69 -3.96 13.21 5.92
C ILE A 69 -3.87 14.24 7.07
N PRO A 70 -2.93 15.21 6.99
CA PRO A 70 -2.75 16.26 7.97
C PRO A 70 -3.75 17.39 7.69
N HIS A 71 -4.91 17.31 8.32
CA HIS A 71 -6.02 18.24 8.06
C HIS A 71 -5.64 19.70 8.26
N ASP A 72 -5.01 20.03 9.39
CA ASP A 72 -4.70 21.42 9.74
C ASP A 72 -3.75 22.05 8.72
N PHE A 73 -2.71 21.31 8.29
CA PHE A 73 -1.83 21.74 7.21
C PHE A 73 -2.61 22.00 5.91
N PHE A 74 -3.41 21.04 5.46
CA PHE A 74 -4.15 21.18 4.20
C PHE A 74 -5.21 22.27 4.25
N ALA A 75 -5.94 22.41 5.36
CA ALA A 75 -6.94 23.46 5.52
C ALA A 75 -6.31 24.84 5.34
N ASP A 76 -5.14 25.08 5.92
CA ASP A 76 -4.43 26.35 5.79
C ASP A 76 -3.92 26.59 4.36
N VAL A 77 -3.17 25.64 3.77
CA VAL A 77 -2.60 25.86 2.43
C VAL A 77 -3.67 25.94 1.35
N CYS A 78 -4.75 25.16 1.46
CA CYS A 78 -5.87 25.21 0.52
C CYS A 78 -6.65 26.52 0.63
N LYS A 79 -6.85 27.05 1.84
CA LYS A 79 -7.53 28.32 2.04
C LYS A 79 -6.84 29.47 1.31
N THR A 80 -5.50 29.48 1.27
CA THR A 80 -4.73 30.49 0.51
C THR A 80 -4.93 30.39 -1.01
N GLN A 81 -5.41 29.24 -1.51
CA GLN A 81 -5.69 28.97 -2.92
C GLN A 81 -7.18 29.04 -3.25
N GLY A 82 -8.02 29.52 -2.33
CA GLY A 82 -9.47 29.59 -2.52
C GLY A 82 -10.19 28.23 -2.45
N ILE A 83 -9.52 27.20 -1.93
CA ILE A 83 -10.08 25.86 -1.73
C ILE A 83 -10.51 25.73 -0.27
N GLU A 84 -11.82 25.61 -0.04
CA GLU A 84 -12.36 25.37 1.29
C GLU A 84 -12.49 23.87 1.57
N LEU A 85 -11.77 23.39 2.58
CA LEU A 85 -11.86 22.00 3.03
C LEU A 85 -12.85 21.86 4.17
N SER A 86 -13.71 20.85 4.08
CA SER A 86 -14.60 20.43 5.15
C SER A 86 -13.86 19.58 6.18
N HIS A 87 -14.57 19.08 7.20
CA HIS A 87 -13.97 18.31 8.29
C HIS A 87 -13.30 17.00 7.80
N PRO A 88 -12.30 16.46 8.54
CA PRO A 88 -11.67 15.18 8.22
C PRO A 88 -12.70 14.06 7.98
N GLY A 89 -12.40 13.15 7.03
CA GLY A 89 -13.30 12.05 6.66
C GLY A 89 -14.49 12.46 5.76
N THR A 90 -14.64 13.75 5.45
CA THR A 90 -15.68 14.26 4.54
C THR A 90 -15.12 14.73 3.19
N TYR A 91 -13.80 14.87 3.08
CA TYR A 91 -13.10 15.17 1.84
C TYR A 91 -11.96 14.16 1.60
N GLY A 92 -11.60 13.99 0.33
CA GLY A 92 -10.46 13.19 -0.12
C GLY A 92 -9.32 14.06 -0.67
N VAL A 93 -8.11 13.54 -0.61
CA VAL A 93 -6.91 14.10 -1.24
C VAL A 93 -6.31 13.06 -2.17
N GLY A 94 -6.03 13.47 -3.41
CA GLY A 94 -5.34 12.68 -4.42
C GLY A 94 -3.93 13.19 -4.64
N MET A 95 -2.91 12.36 -4.47
CA MET A 95 -1.54 12.67 -4.91
C MET A 95 -1.36 12.11 -6.33
N VAL A 96 -1.21 12.99 -7.32
CA VAL A 96 -1.24 12.64 -8.75
C VAL A 96 0.09 13.02 -9.40
N PHE A 97 0.69 12.04 -10.08
CA PHE A 97 1.77 12.23 -11.03
C PHE A 97 1.19 12.34 -12.43
N GLY A 98 1.70 13.30 -13.21
CA GLY A 98 1.27 13.51 -14.58
C GLY A 98 2.41 13.99 -15.47
N SER A 99 2.11 14.20 -16.75
CA SER A 99 3.13 14.62 -17.71
C SER A 99 3.64 16.04 -17.42
N LYS A 100 4.91 16.30 -17.76
CA LYS A 100 5.45 17.68 -17.77
C LYS A 100 4.78 18.52 -18.87
N ASP A 101 4.31 17.88 -19.95
CA ASP A 101 3.50 18.52 -21.00
C ASP A 101 2.14 18.99 -20.42
N PRO A 102 1.86 20.31 -20.39
CA PRO A 102 0.63 20.84 -19.84
C PRO A 102 -0.63 20.34 -20.54
N GLN A 103 -0.59 20.07 -21.85
CA GLN A 103 -1.75 19.63 -22.62
C GLN A 103 -2.11 18.18 -22.30
N LEU A 104 -1.11 17.29 -22.27
CA LEU A 104 -1.31 15.89 -21.89
C LEU A 104 -1.76 15.78 -20.44
N ARG A 105 -1.16 16.58 -19.55
CA ARG A 105 -1.55 16.66 -18.14
C ARG A 105 -3.00 17.11 -17.99
N ALA A 106 -3.39 18.25 -18.58
CA ALA A 106 -4.75 18.76 -18.48
C ALA A 106 -5.79 17.76 -18.99
N ARG A 107 -5.47 17.00 -20.04
CA ARG A 107 -6.34 15.94 -20.54
C ARG A 107 -6.55 14.81 -19.53
N CYS A 108 -5.49 14.36 -18.87
CA CYS A 108 -5.56 13.30 -17.85
C CYS A 108 -6.25 13.82 -16.57
N ASP A 109 -5.95 15.04 -16.14
CA ASP A 109 -6.59 15.70 -15.00
C ASP A 109 -8.11 15.78 -15.23
N ALA A 110 -8.55 16.21 -16.42
CA ALA A 110 -9.97 16.26 -16.77
C ALA A 110 -10.67 14.88 -16.85
N ILE A 111 -9.92 13.80 -17.09
CA ILE A 111 -10.46 12.44 -17.00
C ILE A 111 -10.70 12.08 -15.52
N LEU A 112 -9.76 12.39 -14.65
CA LEU A 112 -9.90 12.15 -13.22
C LEU A 112 -11.05 12.96 -12.62
N GLU A 113 -11.18 14.24 -12.96
CA GLU A 113 -12.29 15.09 -12.51
C GLU A 113 -13.65 14.52 -12.90
N ARG A 114 -13.82 14.15 -14.18
CA ARG A 114 -15.06 13.52 -14.68
C ARG A 114 -15.35 12.19 -14.00
N ALA A 115 -14.32 11.40 -13.68
CA ALA A 115 -14.50 10.15 -12.95
C ALA A 115 -14.98 10.39 -11.51
N ILE A 116 -14.48 11.44 -10.85
CA ILE A 116 -14.93 11.83 -9.51
C ILE A 116 -16.40 12.30 -9.53
N GLU A 117 -16.75 13.16 -10.48
CA GLU A 117 -18.13 13.64 -10.66
C GLU A 117 -19.11 12.51 -10.99
N HIS A 118 -18.67 11.54 -11.81
CA HIS A 118 -19.47 10.36 -12.15
C HIS A 118 -19.91 9.57 -10.90
N TYR A 119 -19.05 9.48 -9.88
CA TYR A 119 -19.38 8.81 -8.62
C TYR A 119 -20.09 9.71 -7.59
N GLY A 120 -20.55 10.90 -8.00
CA GLY A 120 -21.36 11.81 -7.17
C GLY A 120 -20.57 12.64 -6.16
N MET A 121 -19.25 12.73 -6.34
CA MET A 121 -18.37 13.60 -5.54
C MET A 121 -18.12 14.92 -6.29
N LYS A 122 -17.52 15.91 -5.62
CA LYS A 122 -17.20 17.21 -6.23
C LYS A 122 -15.71 17.49 -6.15
N VAL A 123 -15.13 17.92 -7.27
CA VAL A 123 -13.77 18.46 -7.30
C VAL A 123 -13.76 19.85 -6.66
N LEU A 124 -12.91 20.04 -5.65
CA LEU A 124 -12.72 21.32 -4.98
C LEU A 124 -11.63 22.16 -5.64
N GLY A 125 -10.58 21.51 -6.13
CA GLY A 125 -9.48 22.17 -6.84
C GLY A 125 -8.19 21.37 -6.80
N TRP A 126 -7.18 21.93 -7.46
CA TRP A 126 -5.84 21.36 -7.54
C TRP A 126 -4.83 22.27 -6.84
N ARG A 127 -3.86 21.66 -6.18
CA ARG A 127 -2.67 22.30 -5.60
C ARG A 127 -1.43 21.74 -6.28
N ASP A 128 -0.58 22.62 -6.81
CA ASP A 128 0.77 22.23 -7.17
C ASP A 128 1.57 21.92 -5.90
N VAL A 129 2.17 20.73 -5.83
CA VAL A 129 2.96 20.33 -4.66
C VAL A 129 4.30 21.07 -4.73
N PRO A 130 4.72 21.80 -3.69
CA PRO A 130 6.04 22.40 -3.69
C PRO A 130 7.10 21.30 -3.64
N TYR A 131 8.08 21.39 -4.53
CA TYR A 131 9.23 20.49 -4.55
C TYR A 131 10.53 21.22 -4.85
N LYS A 132 11.65 20.62 -4.42
CA LYS A 132 13.02 21.10 -4.66
C LYS A 132 13.81 20.01 -5.36
N ASN A 133 14.03 20.18 -6.67
CA ASN A 133 14.66 19.17 -7.51
C ASN A 133 16.19 19.32 -7.63
N ASP A 134 16.77 20.29 -6.92
CA ASP A 134 18.22 20.53 -6.82
C ASP A 134 18.97 19.36 -6.16
N CYS A 135 18.28 18.57 -5.33
CA CYS A 135 18.86 17.38 -4.71
C CYS A 135 18.85 16.13 -5.60
N LEU A 136 18.25 16.17 -6.79
CA LEU A 136 18.10 15.00 -7.66
C LEU A 136 19.27 14.81 -8.63
N GLY A 137 19.58 13.54 -8.91
CA GLY A 137 20.45 13.15 -10.01
C GLY A 137 19.84 13.43 -11.38
N PRO A 138 20.67 13.54 -12.44
CA PRO A 138 20.18 13.72 -13.81
C PRO A 138 19.18 12.64 -14.24
N ILE A 139 19.38 11.39 -13.81
CA ILE A 139 18.51 10.27 -14.17
C ILE A 139 17.12 10.44 -13.54
N ALA A 140 17.04 10.72 -12.24
CA ALA A 140 15.79 10.98 -11.55
C ALA A 140 15.05 12.21 -12.11
N LEU A 141 15.80 13.28 -12.44
CA LEU A 141 15.27 14.54 -12.95
C LEU A 141 14.62 14.39 -14.34
N GLN A 142 15.18 13.53 -15.20
CA GLN A 142 14.60 13.23 -16.52
C GLN A 142 13.25 12.50 -16.43
N ALA A 143 13.09 11.64 -15.43
CA ALA A 143 11.86 10.88 -15.20
C ALA A 143 10.88 11.57 -14.23
N GLU A 144 11.24 12.72 -13.68
CA GLU A 144 10.43 13.47 -12.72
C GLU A 144 9.05 13.80 -13.32
N PRO A 145 7.93 13.43 -12.67
CA PRO A 145 6.61 13.80 -13.15
C PRO A 145 6.23 15.22 -12.72
N SER A 146 5.18 15.78 -13.33
CA SER A 146 4.42 16.86 -12.69
C SER A 146 3.70 16.28 -11.47
N ILE A 147 3.78 16.95 -10.32
CA ILE A 147 3.20 16.47 -9.07
C ILE A 147 2.15 17.44 -8.57
N LYS A 148 0.90 16.97 -8.50
CA LYS A 148 -0.24 17.77 -8.02
C LYS A 148 -1.07 17.03 -6.98
N GLN A 149 -1.74 17.80 -6.15
CA GLN A 149 -2.74 17.32 -5.22
C GLN A 149 -4.14 17.74 -5.67
N LEU A 150 -5.05 16.78 -5.75
CA LEU A 150 -6.47 16.98 -6.04
C LEU A 150 -7.28 16.92 -4.75
N PHE A 151 -8.12 17.91 -4.50
CA PHE A 151 -9.04 17.94 -3.35
C PHE A 151 -10.46 17.65 -3.78
N VAL A 152 -11.15 16.80 -3.01
CA VAL A 152 -12.44 16.22 -3.40
C VAL A 152 -13.42 16.31 -2.24
N ASP A 153 -14.54 17.00 -2.41
CA ASP A 153 -15.66 16.97 -1.47
C ASP A 153 -16.46 15.68 -1.69
N GLY A 154 -16.58 14.89 -0.62
CA GLY A 154 -17.29 13.62 -0.63
C GLY A 154 -18.81 13.76 -0.77
N LYS A 155 -19.38 14.97 -0.69
CA LYS A 155 -20.81 15.27 -0.78
C LYS A 155 -21.64 14.50 0.23
N ALA A 156 -22.27 13.40 -0.17
CA ALA A 156 -23.06 12.54 0.70
C ALA A 156 -22.20 11.44 1.38
N TYR A 157 -21.00 11.17 0.87
CA TYR A 157 -20.16 10.09 1.33
C TYR A 157 -19.21 10.52 2.45
N ARG A 158 -19.04 9.64 3.43
CA ARG A 158 -18.17 9.84 4.60
C ARG A 158 -17.37 8.57 4.86
N ASP A 159 -16.18 8.73 5.43
CA ASP A 159 -15.34 7.64 5.93
C ASP A 159 -15.22 6.46 4.94
N GLU A 160 -15.72 5.28 5.30
CA GLU A 160 -15.58 4.08 4.47
C GLU A 160 -16.32 4.18 3.13
N ALA A 161 -17.48 4.84 3.12
CA ALA A 161 -18.21 5.07 1.88
C ALA A 161 -17.44 6.02 0.96
N LEU A 162 -16.79 7.04 1.53
CA LEU A 162 -15.96 7.97 0.76
C LEU A 162 -14.71 7.28 0.22
N GLU A 163 -14.00 6.51 1.04
CA GLU A 163 -12.86 5.71 0.58
C GLU A 163 -13.22 4.78 -0.59
N CYS A 164 -14.37 4.12 -0.51
CA CYS A 164 -14.88 3.24 -1.55
C CYS A 164 -15.14 4.02 -2.85
N ARG A 165 -15.80 5.18 -2.78
CA ARG A 165 -16.09 6.01 -3.96
C ARG A 165 -14.84 6.61 -4.58
N LEU A 166 -13.87 7.04 -3.76
CA LEU A 166 -12.56 7.50 -4.22
C LEU A 166 -11.79 6.38 -4.94
N PHE A 167 -11.81 5.16 -4.41
CA PHE A 167 -11.24 3.98 -5.07
C PHE A 167 -11.86 3.74 -6.45
N MET A 168 -13.19 3.69 -6.54
CA MET A 168 -13.90 3.48 -7.80
C MET A 168 -13.61 4.59 -8.83
N ALA A 169 -13.63 5.85 -8.40
CA ALA A 169 -13.30 6.99 -9.25
C ALA A 169 -11.87 6.92 -9.79
N ARG A 170 -10.90 6.54 -8.93
CA ARG A 170 -9.51 6.32 -9.37
C ARG A 170 -9.41 5.21 -10.40
N LYS A 171 -10.02 4.04 -10.16
CA LYS A 171 -9.97 2.90 -11.09
C LYS A 171 -10.60 3.24 -12.45
N ARG A 172 -11.72 3.95 -12.43
CA ARG A 172 -12.35 4.50 -13.65
C ARG A 172 -11.41 5.44 -14.40
N ALA A 173 -10.77 6.38 -13.71
CA ALA A 173 -9.83 7.31 -14.32
C ALA A 173 -8.59 6.59 -14.89
N GLU A 174 -7.97 5.68 -14.13
CA GLU A 174 -6.85 4.86 -14.58
C GLU A 174 -7.19 4.09 -15.87
N LYS A 175 -8.37 3.46 -15.93
CA LYS A 175 -8.85 2.74 -17.10
C LYS A 175 -9.06 3.65 -18.31
N GLN A 176 -9.67 4.82 -18.12
CA GLN A 176 -9.91 5.78 -19.20
C GLN A 176 -8.62 6.42 -19.71
N VAL A 177 -7.67 6.70 -18.83
CA VAL A 177 -6.36 7.23 -19.22
C VAL A 177 -5.53 6.17 -19.94
N ALA A 178 -5.59 4.89 -19.53
CA ALA A 178 -4.92 3.80 -20.24
C ALA A 178 -5.40 3.66 -21.69
N ALA A 179 -6.67 3.97 -21.97
CA ALA A 179 -7.21 3.98 -23.33
C ALA A 179 -6.61 5.08 -24.24
N LEU A 180 -5.88 6.05 -23.68
CA LEU A 180 -5.13 7.06 -24.44
C LEU A 180 -3.78 6.53 -24.97
N GLY A 181 -3.39 5.30 -24.60
CA GLY A 181 -2.08 4.75 -24.94
C GLY A 181 -0.95 5.63 -24.39
N ARG A 182 0.07 5.86 -25.22
CA ARG A 182 1.30 6.58 -24.81
C ARG A 182 1.08 7.98 -24.24
N GLN A 183 -0.05 8.61 -24.55
CA GLN A 183 -0.41 9.93 -24.02
C GLN A 183 -0.78 9.90 -22.54
N GLY A 184 -1.15 8.73 -22.00
CA GLY A 184 -1.50 8.51 -20.60
C GLY A 184 -0.36 7.91 -19.77
N ASP A 185 0.79 7.58 -20.36
CA ASP A 185 1.86 6.81 -19.72
C ASP A 185 2.44 7.50 -18.48
N ASP A 186 2.38 8.82 -18.36
CA ASP A 186 2.89 9.55 -17.20
C ASP A 186 1.87 9.65 -16.06
N PHE A 187 0.58 9.40 -16.34
CA PHE A 187 -0.49 9.53 -15.34
C PHE A 187 -0.40 8.41 -14.29
N TYR A 188 -0.38 8.79 -13.02
CA TYR A 188 -0.40 7.85 -11.91
C TYR A 188 -0.94 8.49 -10.65
N VAL A 189 -1.97 7.88 -10.08
CA VAL A 189 -2.53 8.32 -8.80
C VAL A 189 -1.85 7.53 -7.68
N SER A 190 -0.88 8.16 -7.01
CA SER A 190 -0.13 7.57 -5.90
C SER A 190 -1.06 7.19 -4.75
N THR A 191 -1.90 8.13 -4.34
CA THR A 191 -2.98 7.92 -3.35
C THR A 191 -4.20 8.73 -3.77
N LEU A 192 -5.40 8.25 -3.47
CA LEU A 192 -6.65 9.02 -3.51
C LEU A 192 -7.52 8.51 -2.37
N SER A 193 -7.52 9.23 -1.25
CA SER A 193 -8.07 8.76 0.02
C SER A 193 -8.53 9.95 0.87
N CYS A 194 -9.48 9.72 1.78
CA CYS A 194 -9.87 10.62 2.86
C CYS A 194 -9.13 10.33 4.18
N ARG A 195 -8.22 9.36 4.20
CA ARG A 195 -7.47 8.92 5.39
C ARG A 195 -5.97 9.05 5.25
N THR A 196 -5.43 8.67 4.10
CA THR A 196 -3.98 8.53 3.90
C THR A 196 -3.47 9.34 2.71
N ILE A 197 -2.20 9.70 2.75
CA ILE A 197 -1.47 10.32 1.65
C ILE A 197 -0.07 9.75 1.59
N CYS A 198 0.47 9.60 0.38
CA CYS A 198 1.81 9.07 0.14
C CYS A 198 2.68 10.09 -0.60
N TYR A 199 3.78 10.48 0.03
CA TYR A 199 4.87 11.24 -0.58
C TYR A 199 5.98 10.27 -0.93
N LYS A 200 6.22 10.10 -2.23
CA LYS A 200 7.21 9.15 -2.75
C LYS A 200 7.82 9.64 -4.05
N GLY A 201 8.89 8.99 -4.46
CA GLY A 201 9.58 9.29 -5.71
C GLY A 201 10.91 8.57 -5.79
N MET A 202 11.69 8.92 -6.81
CA MET A 202 13.02 8.37 -7.03
C MET A 202 14.07 9.11 -6.21
N PHE A 203 14.21 8.69 -4.96
CA PHE A 203 15.08 9.33 -4.00
C PHE A 203 15.97 8.30 -3.31
N MET A 204 17.15 8.75 -2.93
CA MET A 204 17.82 8.25 -1.75
C MET A 204 17.01 8.62 -0.50
N ALA A 205 17.08 7.78 0.52
CA ALA A 205 16.36 7.97 1.79
C ALA A 205 16.44 9.40 2.36
N TRP A 206 17.63 10.02 2.28
CA TRP A 206 17.89 11.36 2.82
C TRP A 206 17.33 12.52 1.97
N GLN A 207 17.07 12.28 0.68
CA GLN A 207 16.58 13.32 -0.24
C GLN A 207 15.08 13.57 -0.07
N LEU A 208 14.29 12.60 0.41
CA LEU A 208 12.82 12.69 0.45
C LEU A 208 12.30 13.97 1.12
N PHE A 209 12.83 14.32 2.29
CA PHE A 209 12.43 15.51 3.05
C PHE A 209 13.03 16.81 2.49
N ALA A 210 14.16 16.72 1.79
CA ALA A 210 14.73 17.85 1.07
C ALA A 210 13.89 18.18 -0.18
N TYR A 211 13.47 17.15 -0.91
CA TYR A 211 12.69 17.27 -2.14
C TYR A 211 11.27 17.76 -1.87
N TYR A 212 10.60 17.32 -0.80
CA TYR A 212 9.25 17.75 -0.42
C TYR A 212 9.27 18.64 0.84
N PRO A 213 9.35 19.98 0.69
CA PRO A 213 9.34 20.90 1.82
C PRO A 213 8.12 20.77 2.73
N ASP A 214 6.98 20.36 2.17
CA ASP A 214 5.76 20.07 2.94
C ASP A 214 6.08 19.19 4.15
N LEU A 215 6.86 18.12 3.97
CA LEU A 215 7.17 17.14 5.00
C LEU A 215 7.92 17.71 6.22
N SER A 216 8.46 18.92 6.13
CA SER A 216 9.15 19.60 7.23
C SER A 216 8.25 20.62 7.96
N ASP A 217 7.00 20.82 7.52
CA ASP A 217 6.05 21.70 8.20
C ASP A 217 5.48 21.03 9.45
N GLU A 218 5.54 21.69 10.61
CA GLU A 218 5.09 21.13 11.89
C GLU A 218 3.60 20.76 11.93
N ARG A 219 2.79 21.35 11.04
CA ARG A 219 1.36 21.02 10.91
C ARG A 219 1.13 19.68 10.20
N MET A 220 2.16 19.10 9.56
CA MET A 220 2.13 17.75 9.00
C MET A 220 2.14 16.72 10.12
N THR A 221 1.00 16.57 10.78
CA THR A 221 0.85 15.66 11.93
C THR A 221 0.19 14.35 11.52
N SER A 222 0.66 13.25 12.10
CA SER A 222 0.07 11.92 11.90
C SER A 222 0.23 11.08 13.16
N ALA A 223 -0.65 10.09 13.37
CA ALA A 223 -0.46 9.08 14.42
C ALA A 223 0.31 7.86 13.91
N LEU A 224 0.45 7.71 12.59
CA LEU A 224 1.15 6.60 11.94
C LEU A 224 1.94 7.06 10.72
N ALA A 225 3.06 6.40 10.46
CA ALA A 225 3.80 6.54 9.22
C ALA A 225 4.35 5.17 8.81
N ILE A 226 4.23 4.83 7.53
CA ILE A 226 4.90 3.70 6.88
C ILE A 226 5.95 4.28 5.93
N VAL A 227 7.16 3.76 5.99
CA VAL A 227 8.27 4.17 5.13
C VAL A 227 8.85 2.98 4.40
N HIS A 228 9.40 3.25 3.22
CA HIS A 228 10.05 2.24 2.41
C HIS A 228 11.23 2.84 1.64
N GLN A 229 12.33 2.10 1.60
CA GLN A 229 13.45 2.33 0.70
C GLN A 229 13.56 1.14 -0.25
N ARG A 230 13.49 1.41 -1.55
CA ARG A 230 13.60 0.41 -2.61
C ARG A 230 15.07 0.16 -2.96
N TYR A 231 15.36 -1.09 -3.31
CA TYR A 231 16.56 -1.53 -4.00
C TYR A 231 16.07 -2.34 -5.18
N SER A 232 16.49 -1.98 -6.39
CA SER A 232 16.07 -2.60 -7.64
C SER A 232 17.27 -3.14 -8.38
N THR A 233 17.11 -4.25 -9.08
CA THR A 233 18.10 -4.72 -10.05
C THR A 233 18.03 -3.96 -11.39
N ASN A 234 17.07 -3.04 -11.56
CA ASN A 234 16.94 -2.22 -12.76
C ASN A 234 17.60 -0.85 -12.62
N THR A 235 18.10 -0.33 -13.73
CA THR A 235 18.66 1.02 -13.84
C THR A 235 17.68 2.03 -14.44
N PHE A 236 16.45 1.59 -14.76
CA PHE A 236 15.46 2.41 -15.46
C PHE A 236 14.63 3.26 -14.50
N PRO A 237 14.61 4.58 -14.68
CA PRO A 237 13.97 5.45 -13.72
C PRO A 237 12.44 5.45 -13.87
N ASN A 238 11.74 4.99 -12.82
CA ASN A 238 10.28 5.04 -12.75
C ASN A 238 9.77 5.43 -11.35
N TRP A 239 9.32 6.67 -11.22
CA TRP A 239 8.76 7.24 -9.99
C TRP A 239 7.54 6.49 -9.45
N LYS A 240 6.79 5.80 -10.32
CA LYS A 240 5.57 5.08 -9.94
C LYS A 240 5.86 3.82 -9.12
N LEU A 241 7.03 3.22 -9.34
CA LEU A 241 7.46 1.98 -8.69
C LEU A 241 7.98 2.20 -7.26
N ALA A 242 8.27 3.44 -6.88
CA ALA A 242 8.60 3.77 -5.51
C ALA A 242 7.44 3.36 -4.59
N HIS A 243 7.79 2.88 -3.40
CA HIS A 243 6.85 2.57 -2.32
C HIS A 243 6.81 3.72 -1.31
N PRO A 244 5.85 3.74 -0.36
CA PRO A 244 4.71 2.84 -0.24
C PRO A 244 3.71 2.90 -1.40
N PHE A 245 2.95 1.82 -1.60
CA PHE A 245 1.73 1.83 -2.40
C PHE A 245 0.55 2.31 -1.54
N ARG A 246 -0.70 2.02 -1.92
CA ARG A 246 -1.89 2.64 -1.32
C ARG A 246 -2.21 2.05 0.04
N CYS A 247 -1.94 0.76 0.22
CA CYS A 247 -2.18 0.02 1.43
C CYS A 247 -0.90 -0.61 2.00
N ILE A 248 0.15 -0.82 1.20
CA ILE A 248 1.32 -1.60 1.63
C ILE A 248 2.68 -0.93 1.39
N ALA A 249 3.66 -1.37 2.17
CA ALA A 249 5.08 -1.39 1.83
C ALA A 249 5.57 -2.85 1.92
N HIS A 250 6.21 -3.34 0.86
CA HIS A 250 6.58 -4.75 0.73
C HIS A 250 8.09 -4.88 0.55
N ASN A 251 8.71 -5.68 1.40
CA ASN A 251 10.08 -6.13 1.25
C ASN A 251 10.04 -7.61 0.90
N GLY A 252 10.37 -7.94 -0.34
CA GLY A 252 10.19 -9.29 -0.81
C GLY A 252 9.94 -9.40 -2.30
N GLU A 253 9.50 -10.58 -2.70
CA GLU A 253 9.11 -10.91 -4.06
C GLU A 253 7.95 -11.91 -4.01
N ILE A 254 6.97 -11.75 -4.91
CA ILE A 254 5.86 -12.69 -5.05
C ILE A 254 6.10 -13.60 -6.26
N ASN A 255 6.71 -14.75 -6.00
CA ASN A 255 7.15 -15.71 -7.02
C ASN A 255 5.97 -16.42 -7.73
N THR A 256 4.75 -16.27 -7.20
CA THR A 256 3.52 -16.89 -7.73
C THR A 256 2.70 -15.95 -8.62
N LEU A 257 3.20 -14.74 -8.91
CA LEU A 257 2.45 -13.65 -9.54
C LEU A 257 1.75 -14.04 -10.85
N SER A 258 2.41 -14.78 -11.73
CA SER A 258 1.82 -15.20 -13.01
C SER A 258 0.55 -16.05 -12.82
N GLY A 259 0.56 -16.96 -11.85
CA GLY A 259 -0.62 -17.75 -11.48
C GLY A 259 -1.72 -16.85 -10.91
N ASN A 260 -1.35 -15.98 -9.96
CA ASN A 260 -2.28 -15.06 -9.29
C ASN A 260 -2.98 -14.13 -10.30
N ARG A 261 -2.23 -13.60 -11.29
CA ARG A 261 -2.76 -12.78 -12.39
C ARG A 261 -3.79 -13.53 -13.22
N ASN A 262 -3.47 -14.76 -13.63
CA ASN A 262 -4.37 -15.58 -14.44
C ASN A 262 -5.65 -15.95 -13.68
N CYS A 263 -5.52 -16.35 -12.41
CA CYS A 263 -6.65 -16.65 -11.54
C CYS A 263 -7.54 -15.42 -11.33
N MET A 264 -6.96 -14.24 -11.12
CA MET A 264 -7.74 -13.01 -10.99
C MET A 264 -8.46 -12.64 -12.29
N ARG A 265 -7.80 -12.74 -13.44
CA ARG A 265 -8.42 -12.50 -14.76
C ARG A 265 -9.64 -13.39 -15.01
N MET A 266 -9.59 -14.66 -14.57
CA MET A 266 -10.73 -15.57 -14.64
C MET A 266 -11.89 -15.15 -13.71
N ARG A 267 -11.57 -14.53 -12.57
CA ARG A 267 -12.57 -14.06 -11.59
C ARG A 267 -13.25 -12.74 -12.00
N GLU A 268 -12.59 -11.90 -12.79
CA GLU A 268 -13.08 -10.57 -13.19
C GLU A 268 -14.51 -10.59 -13.74
N GLN A 269 -14.83 -11.59 -14.57
CA GLN A 269 -16.16 -11.73 -15.19
C GLN A 269 -17.29 -12.05 -14.18
N ASN A 270 -16.93 -12.61 -13.02
CA ASN A 270 -17.88 -13.06 -12.01
C ASN A 270 -17.88 -12.17 -10.75
N LEU A 271 -17.17 -11.03 -10.79
CA LEU A 271 -17.13 -10.11 -9.66
C LEU A 271 -18.51 -9.56 -9.36
N LYS A 272 -18.90 -9.65 -8.09
CA LYS A 272 -20.13 -9.06 -7.54
C LYS A 272 -19.81 -8.51 -6.17
N SER A 273 -20.22 -7.28 -5.91
CA SER A 273 -20.08 -6.66 -4.59
C SER A 273 -21.21 -5.67 -4.35
N PRO A 274 -22.01 -5.87 -3.29
CA PRO A 274 -23.06 -4.90 -2.94
C PRO A 274 -22.49 -3.55 -2.50
N ILE A 275 -21.23 -3.51 -2.05
CA ILE A 275 -20.56 -2.29 -1.56
C ILE A 275 -20.02 -1.45 -2.72
N LEU A 276 -19.45 -2.10 -3.74
CA LEU A 276 -18.85 -1.42 -4.89
C LEU A 276 -19.91 -1.02 -5.94
N GLY A 277 -21.10 -1.60 -5.87
CA GLY A 277 -22.23 -1.29 -6.76
C GLY A 277 -22.17 -2.03 -8.09
N GLU A 278 -22.83 -1.46 -9.11
CA GLU A 278 -23.00 -2.09 -10.43
C GLU A 278 -21.85 -1.76 -11.40
N ASP A 279 -21.11 -0.68 -11.17
CA ASP A 279 -20.01 -0.20 -12.02
C ASP A 279 -18.70 -1.01 -11.87
N LEU A 280 -18.80 -2.30 -11.53
CA LEU A 280 -17.63 -3.18 -11.36
C LEU A 280 -16.78 -3.30 -12.63
N SER A 281 -17.36 -3.01 -13.79
CA SER A 281 -16.61 -2.98 -15.05
C SER A 281 -15.51 -1.92 -15.06
N ASP A 282 -15.62 -0.86 -14.27
CA ASP A 282 -14.57 0.17 -14.11
C ASP A 282 -13.33 -0.37 -13.39
N LEU A 283 -13.47 -1.48 -12.66
CA LEU A 283 -12.36 -2.14 -11.98
C LEU A 283 -11.55 -3.02 -12.91
N ILE A 284 -12.01 -3.31 -14.13
CA ILE A 284 -11.38 -4.27 -15.04
C ILE A 284 -10.40 -3.54 -15.99
N PRO A 285 -9.13 -3.99 -16.11
CA PRO A 285 -8.52 -5.09 -15.36
C PRO A 285 -8.21 -4.70 -13.89
N VAL A 286 -8.46 -5.62 -12.96
CA VAL A 286 -8.26 -5.38 -11.52
C VAL A 286 -6.78 -5.21 -11.21
N LEU A 287 -5.97 -6.09 -11.77
CA LEU A 287 -4.52 -6.05 -11.68
C LEU A 287 -3.98 -5.33 -12.90
N THR A 288 -3.25 -4.23 -12.68
CA THR A 288 -2.69 -3.45 -13.78
C THR A 288 -1.67 -4.31 -14.55
N PRO A 289 -1.84 -4.50 -15.88
CA PRO A 289 -0.89 -5.25 -16.70
C PRO A 289 0.50 -4.61 -16.66
N GLY A 290 1.54 -5.43 -16.50
CA GLY A 290 2.94 -4.96 -16.47
C GLY A 290 3.36 -4.21 -15.20
N ALA A 291 2.48 -4.05 -14.21
CA ALA A 291 2.86 -3.49 -12.92
C ALA A 291 3.79 -4.45 -12.14
N SER A 292 4.48 -3.95 -11.11
CA SER A 292 5.30 -4.80 -10.25
C SER A 292 4.44 -5.79 -9.46
N ASP A 293 5.08 -6.85 -8.94
CA ASP A 293 4.47 -7.85 -8.09
C ASP A 293 3.74 -7.24 -6.87
N SER A 294 4.41 -6.27 -6.26
CA SER A 294 4.00 -5.54 -5.08
C SER A 294 2.84 -4.59 -5.38
N ALA A 295 2.84 -3.96 -6.56
CA ALA A 295 1.74 -3.13 -7.01
C ALA A 295 0.47 -3.97 -7.23
N ASN A 296 0.58 -5.16 -7.84
CA ASN A 296 -0.57 -6.04 -8.01
C ASN A 296 -1.06 -6.63 -6.68
N PHE A 297 -0.17 -6.90 -5.72
CA PHE A 297 -0.58 -7.30 -4.38
C PHE A 297 -1.36 -6.18 -3.68
N ASP A 298 -0.89 -4.93 -3.79
CA ASP A 298 -1.59 -3.75 -3.27
C ASP A 298 -2.98 -3.59 -3.89
N GLU A 299 -3.10 -3.71 -5.22
CA GLU A 299 -4.38 -3.64 -5.93
C GLU A 299 -5.37 -4.72 -5.47
N MET A 300 -4.87 -5.95 -5.29
CA MET A 300 -5.69 -7.06 -4.82
C MET A 300 -6.14 -6.85 -3.37
N LEU A 301 -5.23 -6.40 -2.51
CA LEU A 301 -5.52 -6.10 -1.11
C LEU A 301 -6.55 -4.98 -1.00
N GLU A 302 -6.35 -3.89 -1.75
CA GLU A 302 -7.24 -2.75 -1.77
C GLU A 302 -8.63 -3.16 -2.26
N LEU A 303 -8.75 -3.95 -3.33
CA LEU A 303 -10.03 -4.49 -3.78
C LEU A 303 -10.75 -5.25 -2.66
N LEU A 304 -10.07 -6.17 -1.98
CA LEU A 304 -10.67 -6.98 -0.91
C LEU A 304 -11.15 -6.11 0.26
N VAL A 305 -10.37 -5.09 0.62
CA VAL A 305 -10.69 -4.17 1.71
C VAL A 305 -11.85 -3.25 1.35
N ARG A 306 -11.83 -2.63 0.16
CA ARG A 306 -12.93 -1.78 -0.33
C ARG A 306 -14.21 -2.56 -0.60
N ALA A 307 -14.10 -3.85 -0.89
CA ALA A 307 -15.23 -4.77 -0.95
C ALA A 307 -15.74 -5.23 0.43
N GLY A 308 -15.22 -4.67 1.54
CA GLY A 308 -15.77 -4.84 2.90
C GLY A 308 -15.04 -5.81 3.80
N ARG A 309 -13.90 -6.40 3.39
CA ARG A 309 -13.09 -7.22 4.30
C ARG A 309 -12.23 -6.33 5.19
N SER A 310 -12.00 -6.78 6.43
CA SER A 310 -10.99 -6.14 7.27
C SER A 310 -9.58 -6.38 6.69
N MET A 311 -8.67 -5.43 6.91
CA MET A 311 -7.28 -5.55 6.47
C MET A 311 -6.61 -6.85 6.94
N PRO A 312 -6.76 -7.28 8.22
CA PRO A 312 -6.24 -8.57 8.65
C PRO A 312 -6.85 -9.74 7.89
N HIS A 313 -8.17 -9.75 7.67
CA HIS A 313 -8.84 -10.81 6.90
C HIS A 313 -8.25 -10.93 5.50
N ALA A 314 -8.17 -9.82 4.76
CA ALA A 314 -7.61 -9.82 3.41
C ALA A 314 -6.16 -10.30 3.40
N MET A 315 -5.34 -9.86 4.36
CA MET A 315 -3.96 -10.35 4.51
C MET A 315 -3.89 -11.86 4.80
N MET A 316 -4.77 -12.42 5.63
CA MET A 316 -4.80 -13.89 5.86
C MET A 316 -5.27 -14.68 4.64
N MET A 317 -6.03 -14.06 3.72
CA MET A 317 -6.42 -14.67 2.45
C MET A 317 -5.28 -14.68 1.45
N LEU A 318 -4.56 -13.56 1.32
CA LEU A 318 -3.47 -13.41 0.35
C LEU A 318 -2.20 -14.14 0.81
N ILE A 319 -1.84 -14.03 2.09
CA ILE A 319 -0.65 -14.66 2.68
C ILE A 319 -1.09 -15.63 3.80
N PRO A 320 -1.67 -16.80 3.48
CA PRO A 320 -2.08 -17.75 4.50
C PRO A 320 -0.89 -18.39 5.21
N GLU A 321 -0.98 -18.56 6.55
CA GLU A 321 -0.04 -19.40 7.30
C GLU A 321 0.03 -20.80 6.68
N ALA A 322 1.17 -21.47 6.81
CA ALA A 322 1.23 -22.88 6.47
C ALA A 322 0.23 -23.68 7.35
N PHE A 323 -0.66 -24.42 6.71
CA PHE A 323 -1.71 -25.20 7.37
C PHE A 323 -1.81 -26.61 6.78
N GLY A 324 -2.45 -27.52 7.51
CA GLY A 324 -2.56 -28.94 7.14
C GLY A 324 -2.50 -29.85 8.38
N ALA A 325 -2.51 -31.17 8.15
CA ALA A 325 -2.52 -32.16 9.22
C ALA A 325 -1.31 -32.07 10.17
N ARG A 326 -0.13 -31.71 9.62
CA ARG A 326 1.13 -31.59 10.37
C ARG A 326 1.26 -30.33 11.23
N TYR A 327 0.39 -29.33 11.03
CA TYR A 327 0.50 -28.04 11.72
C TYR A 327 -0.44 -27.97 12.92
N HIS A 328 0.12 -27.64 14.09
CA HIS A 328 -0.64 -27.46 15.32
C HIS A 328 -1.33 -26.10 15.33
N ILE A 329 -2.56 -26.06 14.81
CA ILE A 329 -3.42 -24.88 14.77
C ILE A 329 -4.82 -25.20 15.28
N SER A 330 -5.50 -24.19 15.83
CA SER A 330 -6.90 -24.29 16.26
C SER A 330 -7.81 -24.72 15.10
N THR A 331 -8.87 -25.44 15.42
CA THR A 331 -9.89 -25.89 14.45
C THR A 331 -10.48 -24.75 13.64
N ASP A 332 -10.81 -23.62 14.28
CA ASP A 332 -11.42 -22.46 13.61
C ASP A 332 -10.47 -21.87 12.56
N LYS A 333 -9.19 -21.71 12.92
CA LYS A 333 -8.15 -21.22 11.99
C LYS A 333 -7.90 -22.18 10.84
N ARG A 334 -7.90 -23.50 11.09
CA ARG A 334 -7.79 -24.50 10.02
C ARG A 334 -8.96 -24.39 9.05
N ALA A 335 -10.19 -24.32 9.57
CA ALA A 335 -11.39 -24.16 8.77
C ALA A 335 -11.38 -22.85 7.97
N PHE A 336 -10.90 -21.75 8.55
CA PHE A 336 -10.74 -20.48 7.83
C PHE A 336 -9.81 -20.63 6.62
N TYR A 337 -8.61 -21.22 6.80
CA TYR A 337 -7.65 -21.35 5.72
C TYR A 337 -8.10 -22.35 4.65
N GLU A 338 -8.70 -23.47 5.06
CA GLU A 338 -9.24 -24.46 4.14
C GLU A 338 -10.38 -23.86 3.30
N TYR A 339 -11.29 -23.11 3.93
CA TYR A 339 -12.36 -22.41 3.22
C TYR A 339 -11.81 -21.39 2.22
N HIS A 340 -10.84 -20.56 2.61
CA HIS A 340 -10.31 -19.54 1.70
C HIS A 340 -9.39 -20.11 0.63
N SER A 341 -8.78 -21.29 0.84
CA SER A 341 -7.93 -21.93 -0.17
C SER A 341 -8.71 -22.39 -1.41
N SER A 342 -10.03 -22.58 -1.32
CA SER A 342 -10.88 -22.83 -2.49
C SER A 342 -11.27 -21.56 -3.24
N ILE A 343 -11.02 -20.39 -2.66
CA ILE A 343 -11.41 -19.08 -3.20
C ILE A 343 -10.19 -18.31 -3.71
N MET A 344 -9.09 -18.33 -2.96
CA MET A 344 -7.88 -17.53 -3.17
C MET A 344 -6.64 -18.40 -3.08
N GLU A 345 -5.86 -18.41 -4.16
CA GLU A 345 -4.50 -18.95 -4.17
C GLU A 345 -3.58 -18.07 -3.31
N PRO A 346 -2.61 -18.67 -2.60
CA PRO A 346 -1.60 -17.90 -1.87
C PRO A 346 -0.76 -17.03 -2.81
N TRP A 347 -0.60 -15.77 -2.45
CA TRP A 347 0.40 -14.87 -3.02
C TRP A 347 1.73 -15.14 -2.33
N ASP A 348 2.35 -16.24 -2.71
CA ASP A 348 3.54 -16.81 -2.07
C ASP A 348 4.85 -16.23 -2.63
N GLY A 349 5.89 -16.29 -1.80
CA GLY A 349 7.22 -15.74 -2.04
C GLY A 349 7.79 -15.11 -0.75
N PRO A 350 9.09 -14.77 -0.70
CA PRO A 350 9.67 -14.08 0.44
C PRO A 350 8.95 -12.75 0.66
N ALA A 351 8.32 -12.51 1.80
CA ALA A 351 7.58 -11.27 2.01
C ALA A 351 7.60 -10.81 3.47
N ALA A 352 7.99 -9.57 3.68
CA ALA A 352 7.64 -8.79 4.85
C ALA A 352 6.80 -7.61 4.38
N VAL A 353 5.55 -7.55 4.84
CA VAL A 353 4.58 -6.55 4.40
C VAL A 353 4.17 -5.70 5.60
N ALA A 354 4.46 -4.40 5.53
CA ALA A 354 3.82 -3.40 6.38
C ALA A 354 2.56 -2.90 5.66
N PHE A 355 1.43 -2.80 6.34
CA PHE A 355 0.16 -2.43 5.72
C PHE A 355 -0.67 -1.50 6.60
N THR A 356 -1.56 -0.71 5.99
CA THR A 356 -2.44 0.21 6.69
C THR A 356 -3.72 0.52 5.92
N ASP A 357 -4.80 0.79 6.67
CA ASP A 357 -6.05 1.38 6.15
C ASP A 357 -6.22 2.86 6.57
N GLY A 358 -5.16 3.45 7.13
CA GLY A 358 -5.14 4.79 7.71
C GLY A 358 -5.63 4.88 9.16
N ARG A 359 -6.11 3.78 9.74
CA ARG A 359 -6.54 3.68 11.16
C ARG A 359 -5.76 2.62 11.91
N LYS A 360 -5.44 1.52 11.23
CA LYS A 360 -4.66 0.40 11.73
C LYS A 360 -3.40 0.29 10.91
N VAL A 361 -2.29 -0.03 11.56
CA VAL A 361 -1.04 -0.41 10.90
C VAL A 361 -0.67 -1.80 11.37
N GLY A 362 -0.34 -2.68 10.44
CA GLY A 362 0.16 -3.99 10.78
C GLY A 362 1.41 -4.35 10.00
N ALA A 363 2.02 -5.44 10.45
CA ALA A 363 3.10 -6.10 9.75
C ALA A 363 2.83 -7.61 9.71
N MET A 364 3.14 -8.24 8.59
CA MET A 364 3.00 -9.67 8.38
C MET A 364 4.19 -10.22 7.61
N LEU A 365 4.60 -11.44 7.98
CA LEU A 365 5.58 -12.21 7.21
C LEU A 365 4.89 -13.30 6.37
N ASP A 366 5.57 -13.67 5.28
CA ASP A 366 5.25 -14.87 4.51
C ASP A 366 5.27 -16.13 5.39
N ARG A 367 4.67 -17.20 4.88
CA ARG A 367 4.50 -18.46 5.59
C ARG A 367 5.79 -19.14 6.05
N ASN A 368 6.92 -18.84 5.40
CA ASN A 368 8.24 -19.36 5.71
C ASN A 368 9.10 -18.35 6.50
N GLY A 369 8.68 -17.08 6.56
CA GLY A 369 9.36 -16.01 7.28
C GLY A 369 10.73 -15.70 6.69
N LEU A 370 10.79 -15.57 5.37
CA LEU A 370 12.03 -15.43 4.60
C LEU A 370 12.63 -14.02 4.68
N ARG A 371 11.87 -13.05 5.18
CA ARG A 371 12.31 -11.66 5.38
C ARG A 371 12.22 -11.27 6.86
N PRO A 372 13.14 -10.43 7.36
CA PRO A 372 13.12 -10.03 8.77
C PRO A 372 12.05 -8.96 9.03
N ALA A 373 11.37 -9.08 10.18
CA ALA A 373 10.56 -8.01 10.75
C ALA A 373 10.70 -8.00 12.27
N ARG A 374 11.18 -6.88 12.79
CA ARG A 374 11.46 -6.62 14.21
C ARG A 374 10.54 -5.51 14.69
N TYR A 375 10.22 -5.51 15.98
CA TYR A 375 9.49 -4.41 16.57
C TYR A 375 9.92 -4.12 18.00
N TYR A 376 9.66 -2.90 18.44
CA TYR A 376 9.75 -2.52 19.84
C TYR A 376 8.58 -1.62 20.23
N ILE A 377 8.11 -1.80 21.47
CA ILE A 377 7.05 -1.01 22.08
C ILE A 377 7.68 -0.19 23.20
N THR A 378 7.40 1.10 23.24
CA THR A 378 7.88 2.00 24.29
C THR A 378 6.85 2.18 25.38
N ARG A 379 7.29 2.52 26.60
CA ARG A 379 6.44 2.85 27.75
C ARG A 379 5.53 4.04 27.49
N ARG A 380 5.96 4.97 26.62
CA ARG A 380 5.17 6.14 26.17
C ARG A 380 4.16 5.82 25.06
N GLY A 381 3.92 4.54 24.76
CA GLY A 381 2.89 4.14 23.80
C GLY A 381 3.28 4.36 22.34
N LYS A 382 4.57 4.30 22.00
CA LYS A 382 5.04 4.25 20.61
C LYS A 382 5.39 2.83 20.25
N ILE A 383 5.10 2.43 19.03
CA ILE A 383 5.58 1.18 18.46
C ILE A 383 6.28 1.45 17.14
N VAL A 384 7.39 0.77 16.93
CA VAL A 384 8.11 0.82 15.66
C VAL A 384 8.30 -0.60 15.19
N MET A 385 8.00 -0.82 13.92
CA MET A 385 8.18 -2.07 13.20
C MET A 385 9.13 -1.80 12.06
N ALA A 386 10.17 -2.60 11.89
CA ALA A 386 11.11 -2.41 10.77
C ALA A 386 11.78 -3.73 10.38
N SER A 387 12.42 -3.73 9.20
CA SER A 387 13.24 -4.87 8.76
C SER A 387 14.46 -5.12 9.66
N GLU A 388 14.90 -4.11 10.42
CA GLU A 388 16.06 -4.18 11.32
C GLU A 388 15.76 -3.63 12.72
N VAL A 389 16.68 -3.90 13.66
CA VAL A 389 16.71 -3.24 14.98
C VAL A 389 17.67 -2.05 14.93
N GLY A 390 17.52 -1.09 15.84
CA GLY A 390 18.39 0.10 15.88
C GLY A 390 18.02 1.19 14.87
N VAL A 391 16.86 1.07 14.22
CA VAL A 391 16.37 2.08 13.26
C VAL A 391 15.98 3.42 13.90
N LEU A 392 15.79 3.46 15.21
CA LEU A 392 15.71 4.68 15.99
C LEU A 392 16.56 4.52 17.24
N ASP A 393 17.19 5.62 17.66
CA ASP A 393 17.83 5.70 18.96
C ASP A 393 16.77 5.93 20.04
N ILE A 394 16.56 4.92 20.89
CA ILE A 394 15.58 4.95 21.97
C ILE A 394 16.27 4.47 23.22
N ASP A 395 16.18 5.29 24.27
CA ASP A 395 16.69 4.95 25.59
C ASP A 395 16.16 3.56 26.01
N PRO A 396 17.06 2.61 26.35
CA PRO A 396 16.67 1.28 26.82
C PRO A 396 15.63 1.29 27.94
N ILE A 397 15.60 2.31 28.80
CA ILE A 397 14.62 2.42 29.90
C ILE A 397 13.19 2.63 29.40
N GLU A 398 13.04 3.26 28.23
CA GLU A 398 11.77 3.52 27.58
C GLU A 398 11.22 2.29 26.87
N ILE A 399 12.00 1.22 26.71
CA ILE A 399 11.58 0.03 25.98
C ILE A 399 10.79 -0.90 26.90
N LEU A 400 9.51 -1.09 26.56
CA LEU A 400 8.61 -2.00 27.24
C LEU A 400 8.71 -3.43 26.70
N GLU A 401 8.77 -3.58 25.37
CA GLU A 401 8.82 -4.88 24.71
C GLU A 401 9.73 -4.81 23.48
N LYS A 402 10.54 -5.85 23.24
CA LYS A 402 11.24 -6.08 21.97
C LYS A 402 10.80 -7.44 21.43
N GLY A 403 10.46 -7.49 20.15
CA GLY A 403 9.99 -8.71 19.52
C GLY A 403 10.40 -8.84 18.05
N ARG A 404 10.10 -10.01 17.49
CA ARG A 404 10.21 -10.31 16.07
C ARG A 404 8.94 -11.00 15.60
N LEU A 405 8.56 -10.78 14.35
CA LEU A 405 7.55 -11.61 13.71
C LEU A 405 8.16 -12.96 13.34
N ALA A 406 7.40 -14.03 13.58
CA ALA A 406 7.75 -15.37 13.14
C ALA A 406 7.06 -15.69 11.80
N PRO A 407 7.41 -16.79 11.12
CA PRO A 407 6.78 -17.20 9.87
C PRO A 407 5.25 -17.20 9.94
N GLY A 408 4.62 -16.51 8.99
CA GLY A 408 3.17 -16.36 8.87
C GLY A 408 2.50 -15.53 9.98
N LYS A 409 3.26 -14.94 10.92
CA LYS A 409 2.71 -14.17 12.05
C LYS A 409 2.39 -12.73 11.68
N MET A 410 1.37 -12.21 12.34
CA MET A 410 0.90 -10.84 12.17
C MET A 410 0.96 -10.06 13.50
N LEU A 411 1.28 -8.77 13.39
CA LEU A 411 1.15 -7.78 14.46
C LEU A 411 0.30 -6.63 13.92
N LEU A 412 -0.61 -6.11 14.75
CA LEU A 412 -1.53 -5.04 14.35
C LEU A 412 -1.63 -4.00 15.46
N VAL A 413 -1.64 -2.73 15.08
CA VAL A 413 -1.83 -1.59 15.97
C VAL A 413 -3.11 -0.90 15.53
N ASP A 414 -4.10 -0.82 16.41
CA ASP A 414 -5.36 -0.12 16.16
C ASP A 414 -5.34 1.20 16.92
N THR A 415 -5.15 2.31 16.19
CA THR A 415 -5.03 3.64 16.78
C THR A 415 -6.36 4.18 17.31
N GLU A 416 -7.49 3.69 16.79
CA GLU A 416 -8.82 4.06 17.29
C GLU A 416 -9.14 3.33 18.59
N LYS A 417 -8.80 2.03 18.66
CA LYS A 417 -8.97 1.20 19.88
C LYS A 417 -7.82 1.34 20.87
N LYS A 418 -6.79 2.12 20.52
CA LYS A 418 -5.62 2.42 21.33
C LYS A 418 -4.87 1.19 21.86
N ARG A 419 -4.69 0.18 21.00
CA ARG A 419 -4.13 -1.11 21.42
C ARG A 419 -3.34 -1.82 20.34
N VAL A 420 -2.42 -2.66 20.79
CA VAL A 420 -1.67 -3.60 19.96
C VAL A 420 -2.35 -4.97 20.06
N LEU A 421 -2.65 -5.57 18.92
CA LEU A 421 -3.15 -6.92 18.81
C LEU A 421 -2.02 -7.83 18.32
N LYS A 422 -1.86 -8.97 18.98
CA LYS A 422 -0.88 -10.01 18.60
C LYS A 422 -1.54 -11.08 17.74
N ASP A 423 -0.72 -11.87 17.07
CA ASP A 423 -1.12 -12.89 16.10
C ASP A 423 -2.35 -13.73 16.48
N ASN A 424 -2.31 -14.40 17.64
CA ASN A 424 -3.38 -15.31 18.05
C ASN A 424 -4.72 -14.60 18.20
N GLU A 425 -4.71 -13.38 18.72
CA GLU A 425 -5.93 -12.58 18.87
C GLU A 425 -6.48 -12.17 17.50
N ILE A 426 -5.63 -11.61 16.65
CA ILE A 426 -6.02 -11.17 15.30
C ILE A 426 -6.64 -12.34 14.52
N LYS A 427 -5.94 -13.47 14.49
CA LYS A 427 -6.35 -14.64 13.73
C LYS A 427 -7.60 -15.30 14.31
N ALA A 428 -7.77 -15.32 15.63
CA ALA A 428 -8.98 -15.83 16.26
C ALA A 428 -10.20 -14.97 15.92
N LEU A 429 -10.06 -13.63 15.95
CA LEU A 429 -11.14 -12.71 15.57
C LEU A 429 -11.59 -12.92 14.12
N VAL A 430 -10.63 -13.05 13.20
CA VAL A 430 -10.92 -13.28 11.78
C VAL A 430 -11.52 -14.68 11.55
N ALA A 431 -10.90 -15.73 12.09
CA ALA A 431 -11.33 -17.10 11.87
C ALA A 431 -12.70 -17.43 12.49
N ARG A 432 -13.14 -16.66 13.49
CA ARG A 432 -14.46 -16.82 14.13
C ARG A 432 -15.51 -15.85 13.60
N HIS A 433 -15.18 -15.00 12.64
CA HIS A 433 -16.10 -14.01 12.09
C HIS A 433 -17.29 -14.64 11.35
N LYS A 434 -17.09 -15.82 10.75
CA LYS A 434 -18.12 -16.60 10.04
C LYS A 434 -18.01 -18.08 10.38
N PRO A 435 -19.09 -18.88 10.20
CA PRO A 435 -19.10 -20.29 10.54
C PRO A 435 -18.39 -21.15 9.47
N TYR A 436 -17.10 -20.88 9.19
CA TYR A 436 -16.34 -21.55 8.13
C TYR A 436 -16.32 -23.06 8.26
N ARG A 437 -16.24 -23.57 9.50
CA ARG A 437 -16.28 -25.01 9.79
C ARG A 437 -17.58 -25.64 9.30
N HIS A 438 -18.71 -25.02 9.61
CA HIS A 438 -20.03 -25.52 9.21
C HIS A 438 -20.17 -25.52 7.69
N TRP A 439 -19.70 -24.45 7.03
CA TRP A 439 -19.71 -24.38 5.57
C TRP A 439 -18.87 -25.48 4.92
N LEU A 440 -17.69 -25.79 5.48
CA LEU A 440 -16.87 -26.90 4.98
C LEU A 440 -17.55 -28.26 5.22
N GLU A 441 -18.06 -28.51 6.43
CA GLU A 441 -18.73 -29.78 6.78
C GLU A 441 -19.95 -30.06 5.88
N GLN A 442 -20.69 -29.02 5.49
CA GLN A 442 -21.90 -29.18 4.67
C GLN A 442 -21.64 -29.23 3.16
N ASN A 443 -20.58 -28.57 2.67
CA ASN A 443 -20.41 -28.30 1.24
C ASN A 443 -19.14 -28.93 0.64
N LYS A 444 -18.18 -29.38 1.45
CA LYS A 444 -16.95 -30.01 0.95
C LYS A 444 -17.19 -31.48 0.66
N ILE A 445 -16.96 -31.88 -0.59
CA ILE A 445 -16.94 -33.28 -1.01
C ILE A 445 -15.47 -33.71 -1.14
N GLU A 446 -15.05 -34.70 -0.35
CA GLU A 446 -13.71 -35.29 -0.44
C GLU A 446 -13.79 -36.63 -1.17
N LEU A 447 -13.23 -36.69 -2.39
CA LEU A 447 -13.22 -37.90 -3.22
C LEU A 447 -12.11 -38.86 -2.76
N LYS A 448 -12.35 -39.65 -1.72
CA LYS A 448 -11.41 -40.69 -1.23
C LYS A 448 -11.52 -41.97 -2.07
N GLY A 449 -10.39 -42.54 -2.48
CA GLY A 449 -10.31 -43.88 -3.09
C GLY A 449 -10.48 -43.97 -4.61
N LEU A 450 -10.70 -42.85 -5.33
CA LEU A 450 -10.90 -42.84 -6.78
C LEU A 450 -9.61 -42.99 -7.62
N LEU A 451 -8.43 -42.76 -7.02
CA LEU A 451 -7.11 -42.83 -7.68
C LEU A 451 -6.06 -43.58 -6.84
N GLN A 452 -6.48 -44.54 -6.00
CA GLN A 452 -5.51 -45.41 -5.35
C GLN A 452 -4.85 -46.30 -6.41
N VAL A 453 -3.69 -45.88 -6.90
CA VAL A 453 -2.75 -46.80 -7.54
C VAL A 453 -2.43 -47.83 -6.45
N GLN A 454 -2.89 -49.07 -6.63
CA GLN A 454 -2.48 -50.19 -5.80
C GLN A 454 -0.95 -50.20 -5.80
N SER A 455 -0.36 -50.05 -4.63
CA SER A 455 1.08 -50.16 -4.44
C SER A 455 1.48 -51.63 -4.33
#